data_AF-A0A1H4BFH0-F1
#
_entry.id   AF-A0A1H4BFH0-F1
#
_cell.length_a   1.000
_cell.length_b   1.000
_cell.length_c   1.000
_cell.angle_alpha   90.00
_cell.angle_beta   90.00
_cell.angle_gamma   90.00
#
_symmetry.space_group_name_H-M   'P 1'
#
loop_
_entity.id
_entity.type
_entity.pdbx_description
1 polymer ?
#
loop_
_entity_poly.entity_id
_entity_poly.type
_entity_poly.pdbx_seq_one_letter_code
_entity_poly.pdbx_strand_id
1 'polypeptide(L)'
;MSIGLPFARGADHAIVEQPGVVSFDNNNGSTTVPVVQRDGTVLINTVISAATAPQRYDYPIRVPEGHSLRLLASGAAIVGDDAGGLSAVIAAPWAKDSLGNPVPTHYEVQGDTLTQVVDFTPSTAFPVVADPAVTWLLWGRTVKYSKAETQEVVRFTDSAQMFSYLCIVGGLAGAACTTVANLGLQIVKNAAQNALRAGRCIQLNIPYVGLGLMYDVKC
;
A
#
# COMPACT_ATOMS: atom_id res chain seq x y z
N MET A 1 1.01 12.05 -7.90
CA MET A 1 0.01 11.00 -7.57
C MET A 1 -0.79 11.44 -6.37
N SER A 2 -2.10 11.22 -6.36
CA SER A 2 -3.01 11.55 -5.25
C SER A 2 -4.27 10.70 -5.35
N ILE A 3 -5.01 10.59 -4.25
CA ILE A 3 -6.39 10.07 -4.22
C ILE A 3 -7.32 11.18 -3.76
N GLY A 4 -8.46 11.33 -4.44
CA GLY A 4 -9.51 12.26 -4.04
C GLY A 4 -10.48 11.61 -3.06
N LEU A 5 -11.17 12.44 -2.29
CA LEU A 5 -12.24 12.00 -1.38
C LEU A 5 -13.57 11.91 -2.15
N PRO A 6 -14.47 10.99 -1.78
CA PRO A 6 -15.80 10.91 -2.36
C PRO A 6 -16.56 12.19 -2.03
N PHE A 7 -17.38 12.65 -2.97
CA PHE A 7 -18.23 13.84 -2.81
C PHE A 7 -17.49 15.15 -2.44
N ALA A 8 -16.17 15.24 -2.63
CA ALA A 8 -15.35 16.38 -2.18
C ALA A 8 -15.82 17.78 -2.64
N ARG A 9 -16.59 17.88 -3.75
CA ARG A 9 -17.14 19.17 -4.23
C ARG A 9 -18.37 19.65 -3.46
N GLY A 10 -19.13 18.73 -2.86
CA GLY A 10 -20.35 19.01 -2.11
C GLY A 10 -20.19 18.84 -0.60
N ALA A 11 -18.99 18.46 -0.15
CA ALA A 11 -18.69 18.28 1.26
C ALA A 11 -18.44 19.62 1.95
N ASP A 12 -18.76 19.67 3.24
CA ASP A 12 -18.46 20.79 4.12
C ASP A 12 -16.96 20.93 4.37
N HIS A 13 -16.57 22.06 4.96
CA HIS A 13 -15.18 22.27 5.39
C HIS A 13 -14.77 21.26 6.48
N ALA A 14 -13.48 20.93 6.49
CA ALA A 14 -12.90 20.01 7.46
C ALA A 14 -13.19 20.44 8.90
N ILE A 15 -13.73 19.52 9.70
CA ILE A 15 -13.84 19.67 11.16
C ILE A 15 -12.69 18.88 11.79
N VAL A 16 -11.96 19.52 12.70
CA VAL A 16 -10.89 18.85 13.46
C VAL A 16 -11.53 18.08 14.61
N GLU A 17 -11.59 16.76 14.49
CA GLU A 17 -12.12 15.87 15.54
C GLU A 17 -11.11 15.72 16.68
N GLN A 18 -9.82 15.62 16.31
CA GLN A 18 -8.68 15.55 17.23
C GLN A 18 -7.38 15.87 16.46
N PRO A 19 -6.23 16.10 17.12
CA PRO A 19 -4.98 16.39 16.43
C PRO A 19 -4.64 15.32 15.37
N GLY A 20 -4.55 15.76 14.10
CA GLY A 20 -4.22 14.89 12.97
C GLY A 20 -5.39 14.09 12.39
N VAL A 21 -6.62 14.25 12.90
CA VAL A 21 -7.84 13.63 12.33
C VAL A 21 -8.86 14.70 12.04
N VAL A 22 -9.37 14.69 10.81
CA VAL A 22 -10.42 15.59 10.34
C VAL A 22 -11.57 14.79 9.76
N SER A 23 -12.77 15.37 9.81
CA SER A 23 -13.97 14.84 9.16
C SER A 23 -14.49 15.84 8.13
N PHE A 24 -15.10 15.31 7.08
CA PHE A 24 -15.80 16.07 6.04
C PHE A 24 -17.21 15.51 5.90
N ASP A 25 -18.24 16.28 6.26
CA ASP A 25 -19.62 15.88 6.00
C ASP A 25 -19.89 16.00 4.50
N ASN A 26 -20.29 14.90 3.86
CA ASN A 26 -20.57 14.87 2.42
C ASN A 26 -22.00 15.38 2.11
N ASN A 27 -22.76 15.83 3.11
CA ASN A 27 -24.12 16.36 2.98
C ASN A 27 -25.13 15.39 2.34
N ASN A 28 -24.88 14.10 2.49
CA ASN A 28 -25.70 13.05 1.87
C ASN A 28 -25.89 11.83 2.80
N GLY A 29 -25.75 12.02 4.11
CA GLY A 29 -25.82 10.93 5.09
C GLY A 29 -24.54 10.10 5.17
N SER A 30 -23.42 10.60 4.62
CA SER A 30 -22.09 10.03 4.81
C SER A 30 -21.06 11.09 5.20
N THR A 31 -20.03 10.67 5.93
CA THR A 31 -18.92 11.52 6.38
C THR A 31 -17.61 10.85 5.98
N THR A 32 -16.67 11.61 5.44
CA THR A 32 -15.34 11.11 5.09
C THR A 32 -14.33 11.48 6.18
N VAL A 33 -13.60 10.51 6.70
CA VAL A 33 -12.58 10.67 7.75
C VAL A 33 -11.26 10.08 7.28
N PRO A 34 -10.40 10.86 6.61
CA PRO A 34 -9.06 10.41 6.23
C PRO A 34 -8.14 10.35 7.47
N VAL A 35 -7.44 9.23 7.63
CA VAL A 35 -6.48 8.99 8.71
C VAL A 35 -5.17 8.48 8.12
N VAL A 36 -4.06 9.14 8.44
CA VAL A 36 -2.72 8.71 8.06
C VAL A 36 -2.15 7.82 9.15
N GLN A 37 -1.78 6.60 8.80
CA GLN A 37 -1.12 5.65 9.70
C GLN A 37 0.39 5.88 9.75
N ARG A 38 1.04 5.36 10.80
CA ARG A 38 2.49 5.53 11.03
C ARG A 38 3.36 4.92 9.93
N ASP A 39 2.85 3.92 9.23
CA ASP A 39 3.53 3.25 8.11
C ASP A 39 3.35 4.01 6.78
N GLY A 40 2.62 5.13 6.78
CA GLY A 40 2.31 5.92 5.58
C GLY A 40 1.07 5.47 4.82
N THR A 41 0.37 4.43 5.29
CA THR A 41 -0.94 4.04 4.76
C THR A 41 -1.97 5.11 5.09
N VAL A 42 -2.83 5.48 4.13
CA VAL A 42 -3.97 6.37 4.38
C VAL A 42 -5.23 5.52 4.35
N LEU A 43 -5.96 5.55 5.46
CA LEU A 43 -7.32 5.01 5.55
C LEU A 43 -8.29 6.14 5.24
N ILE A 44 -9.12 5.99 4.22
CA ILE A 44 -10.18 6.95 3.91
C ILE A 44 -11.50 6.36 4.38
N ASN A 45 -11.79 6.52 5.66
CA ASN A 45 -12.99 5.95 6.25
C ASN A 45 -14.22 6.74 5.78
N THR A 46 -15.16 6.06 5.15
CA THR A 46 -16.50 6.59 4.87
C THR A 46 -17.44 6.06 5.95
N VAL A 47 -17.96 6.96 6.77
CA VAL A 47 -18.98 6.67 7.78
C VAL A 47 -20.34 6.93 7.15
N ILE A 48 -21.10 5.87 6.92
CA ILE A 48 -22.42 5.87 6.29
C ILE A 48 -23.45 5.85 7.42
N SER A 49 -24.17 6.95 7.62
CA SER A 49 -24.98 7.16 8.82
C SER A 49 -26.41 6.64 8.71
N ALA A 50 -26.92 6.39 7.51
CA ALA A 50 -28.29 5.95 7.29
C ALA A 50 -28.48 5.19 5.97
N ALA A 51 -29.57 4.43 5.88
CA ALA A 51 -29.96 3.70 4.67
C ALA A 51 -30.27 4.57 3.45
N THR A 52 -30.49 5.87 3.65
CA THR A 52 -30.71 6.85 2.58
C THR A 52 -29.40 7.38 1.98
N ALA A 53 -28.25 7.06 2.57
CA ALA A 53 -26.96 7.45 2.04
C ALA A 53 -26.64 6.72 0.72
N PRO A 54 -25.73 7.25 -0.10
CA PRO A 54 -25.25 6.54 -1.28
C PRO A 54 -24.63 5.19 -0.94
N GLN A 55 -24.69 4.25 -1.89
CA GLN A 55 -23.98 2.97 -1.79
C GLN A 55 -22.67 2.96 -2.59
N ARG A 56 -22.38 4.03 -3.34
CA ARG A 56 -21.23 4.12 -4.25
C ARG A 56 -20.39 5.33 -3.88
N TYR A 57 -19.11 5.10 -3.65
CA TYR A 57 -18.16 6.10 -3.18
C TYR A 57 -16.96 6.13 -4.13
N ASP A 58 -16.85 7.22 -4.88
CA ASP A 58 -15.83 7.38 -5.91
C ASP A 58 -14.58 8.06 -5.36
N TYR A 59 -13.44 7.42 -5.57
CA TYR A 59 -12.11 7.88 -5.20
C TYR A 59 -11.30 8.12 -6.48
N PRO A 60 -11.31 9.34 -7.04
CA PRO A 60 -10.53 9.63 -8.24
C PRO A 60 -9.04 9.63 -7.92
N ILE A 61 -8.24 8.90 -8.70
CA ILE A 61 -6.81 8.76 -8.49
C ILE A 61 -6.07 9.54 -9.58
N ARG A 62 -5.08 10.36 -9.21
CA ARG A 62 -4.13 10.90 -10.19
C ARG A 62 -3.04 9.87 -10.42
N VAL A 63 -3.18 9.11 -11.49
CA VAL A 63 -2.25 8.06 -11.90
C VAL A 63 -1.01 8.68 -12.59
N PRO A 64 0.22 8.24 -12.27
CA PRO A 64 1.43 8.65 -12.99
C PRO A 64 1.39 8.27 -14.47
N GLU A 65 2.12 9.00 -15.32
CA GLU A 65 2.26 8.65 -16.74
C GLU A 65 2.84 7.23 -16.89
N GLY A 66 2.27 6.44 -17.82
CA GLY A 66 2.67 5.05 -18.07
C GLY A 66 2.14 4.03 -17.05
N HIS A 67 1.43 4.47 -16.01
CA HIS A 67 0.78 3.59 -15.04
C HIS A 67 -0.73 3.54 -15.29
N SER A 68 -1.37 2.51 -14.74
CA SER A 68 -2.82 2.34 -14.76
C SER A 68 -3.33 1.84 -13.42
N LEU A 69 -4.58 2.19 -13.09
CA LEU A 69 -5.32 1.61 -11.98
C LEU A 69 -5.96 0.29 -12.44
N ARG A 70 -5.74 -0.80 -11.69
CA ARG A 70 -6.32 -2.11 -12.02
C ARG A 70 -6.74 -2.89 -10.78
N LEU A 71 -7.84 -3.63 -10.93
CA LEU A 71 -8.33 -4.58 -9.93
C LEU A 71 -7.52 -5.88 -9.98
N LEU A 72 -7.30 -6.49 -8.81
CA LEU A 72 -6.72 -7.81 -8.67
C LEU A 72 -7.81 -8.84 -8.38
N ALA A 73 -7.53 -10.12 -8.66
CA ALA A 73 -8.44 -11.23 -8.34
C ALA A 73 -8.74 -11.35 -6.83
N SER A 74 -7.89 -10.78 -5.97
CA SER A 74 -8.11 -10.72 -4.53
C SER A 74 -9.13 -9.66 -4.08
N GLY A 75 -9.63 -8.83 -5.00
CA GLY A 75 -10.49 -7.68 -4.69
C GLY A 75 -9.71 -6.40 -4.33
N ALA A 76 -8.40 -6.49 -4.12
CA ALA A 76 -7.53 -5.33 -3.99
C ALA A 76 -7.39 -4.59 -5.33
N ALA A 77 -6.92 -3.35 -5.31
CA ALA A 77 -6.55 -2.60 -6.51
C ALA A 77 -5.09 -2.13 -6.42
N ILE A 78 -4.45 -1.90 -7.56
CA ILE A 78 -3.09 -1.37 -7.62
C ILE A 78 -2.98 -0.31 -8.70
N VAL A 79 -2.07 0.64 -8.49
CA VAL A 79 -1.61 1.56 -9.52
C VAL A 79 -0.23 1.12 -9.96
N GLY A 80 -0.06 0.74 -11.23
CA GLY A 80 1.21 0.22 -11.72
C GLY A 80 1.31 0.16 -13.24
N ASP A 81 2.51 -0.15 -13.74
CA ASP A 81 2.78 -0.42 -15.15
C ASP A 81 2.79 -1.92 -15.47
N ASP A 82 2.85 -2.26 -16.75
CA ASP A 82 2.91 -3.64 -17.25
C ASP A 82 4.28 -4.30 -17.03
N ALA A 83 5.31 -3.52 -16.70
CA ALA A 83 6.65 -4.00 -16.41
C ALA A 83 6.84 -4.43 -14.94
N GLY A 84 5.81 -4.29 -14.11
CA GLY A 84 5.81 -4.63 -12.68
C GLY A 84 6.16 -3.47 -11.76
N GLY A 85 6.30 -2.25 -12.28
CA GLY A 85 6.46 -1.03 -11.51
C GLY A 85 5.15 -0.68 -10.79
N LEU A 86 5.15 -0.74 -9.46
CA LEU A 86 3.98 -0.34 -8.65
C LEU A 86 4.17 1.07 -8.08
N SER A 87 3.12 1.88 -8.09
CA SER A 87 3.08 3.20 -7.46
C SER A 87 2.15 3.26 -6.26
N ALA A 88 1.10 2.44 -6.23
CA ALA A 88 0.24 2.33 -5.06
C ALA A 88 -0.41 0.96 -4.97
N VAL A 89 -0.73 0.55 -3.75
CA VAL A 89 -1.56 -0.61 -3.45
C VAL A 89 -2.77 -0.11 -2.66
N ILE A 90 -3.95 -0.57 -3.04
CA ILE A 90 -5.20 -0.33 -2.34
C ILE A 90 -5.66 -1.69 -1.82
N ALA A 91 -5.72 -1.85 -0.50
CA ALA A 91 -6.13 -3.11 0.12
C ALA A 91 -7.56 -3.47 -0.29
N ALA A 92 -7.87 -4.78 -0.31
CA ALA A 92 -9.22 -5.25 -0.58
C ALA A 92 -10.25 -4.56 0.33
N PRO A 93 -11.43 -4.21 -0.20
CA PRO A 93 -12.40 -3.40 0.53
C PRO A 93 -12.95 -4.17 1.71
N TRP A 94 -13.23 -3.47 2.80
CA TRP A 94 -14.07 -3.99 3.86
C TRP A 94 -15.11 -2.93 4.27
N ALA A 95 -16.21 -3.43 4.81
CA ALA A 95 -17.23 -2.60 5.43
C ALA A 95 -17.80 -3.33 6.66
N LYS A 96 -18.08 -2.60 7.73
CA LYS A 96 -18.69 -3.13 8.95
C LYS A 96 -19.81 -2.24 9.44
N ASP A 97 -20.87 -2.88 9.92
CA ASP A 97 -22.01 -2.21 10.54
C ASP A 97 -21.71 -1.80 12.00
N SER A 98 -22.65 -1.12 12.65
CA SER A 98 -22.47 -0.63 14.03
C SER A 98 -22.37 -1.73 15.09
N LEU A 99 -22.73 -2.97 14.74
CA LEU A 99 -22.62 -4.17 15.57
C LEU A 99 -21.32 -4.93 15.28
N GLY A 100 -20.50 -4.46 14.33
CA GLY A 100 -19.25 -5.08 13.90
C GLY A 100 -19.43 -6.21 12.89
N ASN A 101 -20.65 -6.44 12.38
CA ASN A 101 -20.89 -7.45 11.34
C ASN A 101 -20.34 -6.98 10.00
N PRO A 102 -19.80 -7.89 9.17
CA PRO A 102 -19.37 -7.54 7.83
C PRO A 102 -20.57 -7.14 6.96
N VAL A 103 -20.41 -6.05 6.20
CA VAL A 103 -21.34 -5.63 5.14
C VAL A 103 -20.68 -5.96 3.80
N PRO A 104 -21.38 -6.61 2.85
CA PRO A 104 -20.79 -6.90 1.54
C PRO A 104 -20.35 -5.63 0.83
N THR A 105 -19.16 -5.69 0.23
CA THR A 105 -18.57 -4.56 -0.49
C THR A 105 -17.56 -5.06 -1.52
N HIS A 106 -17.41 -4.31 -2.61
CA HIS A 106 -16.40 -4.55 -3.64
C HIS A 106 -15.91 -3.24 -4.22
N TYR A 107 -14.78 -3.30 -4.93
CA TYR A 107 -14.35 -2.19 -5.78
C TYR A 107 -14.74 -2.42 -7.24
N GLU A 108 -15.00 -1.32 -7.91
CA GLU A 108 -15.05 -1.22 -9.36
C GLU A 108 -14.00 -0.20 -9.82
N VAL A 109 -13.45 -0.38 -11.03
CA VAL A 109 -12.46 0.52 -11.60
C VAL A 109 -12.97 1.02 -12.95
N GLN A 110 -13.04 2.34 -13.12
CA GLN A 110 -13.35 2.99 -14.38
C GLN A 110 -12.32 4.08 -14.69
N GLY A 111 -11.44 3.81 -15.66
CA GLY A 111 -10.30 4.68 -15.93
C GLY A 111 -9.44 4.84 -14.69
N ASP A 112 -9.27 6.09 -14.25
CA ASP A 112 -8.48 6.42 -13.05
C ASP A 112 -9.34 6.57 -11.77
N THR A 113 -10.58 6.11 -11.79
CA THR A 113 -11.49 6.18 -10.63
C THR A 113 -11.66 4.80 -10.02
N LEU A 114 -11.36 4.70 -8.72
CA LEU A 114 -11.74 3.57 -7.89
C LEU A 114 -13.09 3.88 -7.25
N THR A 115 -14.09 3.02 -7.45
CA THR A 115 -15.38 3.14 -6.76
C THR A 115 -15.49 2.01 -5.76
N GLN A 116 -15.72 2.33 -4.49
CA GLN A 116 -16.19 1.32 -3.54
C GLN A 116 -17.70 1.28 -3.53
N VAL A 117 -18.25 0.08 -3.70
CA VAL A 117 -19.68 -0.20 -3.57
C VAL A 117 -19.90 -0.90 -2.24
N VAL A 118 -20.84 -0.41 -1.44
CA VAL A 118 -21.19 -0.97 -0.13
C VAL A 118 -22.65 -1.38 -0.15
N ASP A 119 -22.91 -2.70 -0.14
CA ASP A 119 -24.24 -3.28 -0.36
C ASP A 119 -25.02 -3.41 0.96
N PHE A 120 -25.19 -2.30 1.68
CA PHE A 120 -26.05 -2.26 2.87
C PHE A 120 -27.54 -2.24 2.48
N THR A 121 -28.42 -2.64 3.39
CA THR A 121 -29.87 -2.60 3.19
C THR A 121 -30.53 -1.69 4.24
N PRO A 122 -31.84 -1.37 4.11
CA PRO A 122 -32.55 -0.65 5.16
C PRO A 122 -32.56 -1.33 6.54
N SER A 123 -32.27 -2.64 6.60
CA SER A 123 -32.18 -3.39 7.86
C SER A 123 -30.75 -3.47 8.43
N THR A 124 -29.74 -2.95 7.73
CA THR A 124 -28.36 -2.89 8.23
C THR A 124 -28.28 -1.98 9.46
N ALA A 125 -27.44 -2.33 10.44
CA ALA A 125 -27.23 -1.53 11.63
C ALA A 125 -26.27 -0.36 11.33
N PHE A 126 -26.79 0.87 11.35
CA PHE A 126 -25.99 2.06 11.06
C PHE A 126 -25.36 2.67 12.35
N PRO A 127 -24.20 3.32 12.26
CA PRO A 127 -23.45 3.61 11.02
C PRO A 127 -22.69 2.39 10.47
N VAL A 128 -22.57 2.33 9.15
CA VAL A 128 -21.63 1.44 8.47
C VAL A 128 -20.33 2.21 8.23
N VAL A 129 -19.19 1.62 8.56
CA VAL A 129 -17.87 2.17 8.23
C VAL A 129 -17.23 1.34 7.13
N ALA A 130 -16.79 1.99 6.07
CA ALA A 130 -16.12 1.38 4.93
C ALA A 130 -14.84 2.14 4.59
N ASP A 131 -13.85 1.47 4.02
CA ASP A 131 -12.60 2.10 3.59
C ASP A 131 -12.28 1.90 2.10
N PRO A 132 -11.38 2.74 1.58
CA PRO A 132 -10.14 2.14 1.12
C PRO A 132 -8.95 2.47 2.02
N ALA A 133 -8.12 1.44 2.26
CA ALA A 133 -6.76 1.58 2.75
C ALA A 133 -5.79 1.63 1.57
N VAL A 134 -5.06 2.73 1.44
CA VAL A 134 -4.14 2.93 0.33
C VAL A 134 -2.73 3.07 0.87
N THR A 135 -1.76 2.51 0.17
CA THR A 135 -0.34 2.60 0.49
C THR A 135 0.40 3.07 -0.75
N TRP A 136 1.08 4.20 -0.61
CA TRP A 136 1.82 4.85 -1.67
C TRP A 136 3.21 4.25 -1.73
N LEU A 137 3.54 3.66 -2.86
CA LEU A 137 4.90 3.22 -3.18
C LEU A 137 5.64 4.37 -3.87
N LEU A 138 5.52 5.57 -3.30
CA LEU A 138 6.31 6.74 -3.72
C LEU A 138 7.76 6.46 -3.33
N TRP A 139 8.53 5.96 -4.30
CA TRP A 139 9.95 5.69 -4.14
C TRP A 139 10.65 6.97 -3.66
N GLY A 140 11.20 6.94 -2.45
CA GLY A 140 12.06 8.00 -1.94
C GLY A 140 13.36 8.04 -2.73
N ARG A 141 14.02 6.89 -2.84
CA ARG A 141 15.17 6.68 -3.74
C ARG A 141 15.03 5.35 -4.45
N THR A 142 15.20 5.39 -5.77
CA THR A 142 15.36 4.21 -6.61
C THR A 142 16.83 4.08 -6.97
N VAL A 143 17.46 2.97 -6.57
CA VAL A 143 18.84 2.64 -6.92
C VAL A 143 18.82 1.41 -7.81
N LYS A 144 19.09 1.61 -9.10
CA LYS A 144 19.27 0.52 -10.05
C LYS A 144 20.74 0.16 -10.11
N TYR A 145 21.05 -1.09 -9.81
CA TYR A 145 22.42 -1.59 -9.83
C TYR A 145 22.75 -2.13 -11.22
N SER A 146 23.96 -1.90 -11.69
CA SER A 146 24.50 -2.53 -12.89
C SER A 146 24.68 -4.03 -12.69
N LYS A 147 24.99 -4.76 -13.77
CA LYS A 147 25.34 -6.20 -13.67
C LYS A 147 26.55 -6.43 -12.77
N ALA A 148 27.55 -5.56 -12.84
CA ALA A 148 28.75 -5.65 -12.02
C ALA A 148 28.43 -5.45 -10.54
N GLU A 149 27.66 -4.41 -10.21
CA GLU A 149 27.24 -4.14 -8.83
C GLU A 149 26.30 -5.22 -8.29
N THR A 150 25.42 -5.78 -9.13
CA THR A 150 24.57 -6.93 -8.76
C THR A 150 25.40 -8.17 -8.45
N GLN A 151 26.49 -8.41 -9.20
CA GLN A 151 27.45 -9.47 -8.91
C GLN A 151 28.22 -9.20 -7.61
N GLU A 152 28.54 -7.94 -7.30
CA GLU A 152 29.14 -7.55 -6.03
C GLU A 152 28.21 -7.78 -4.85
N VAL A 153 26.89 -7.53 -4.98
CA VAL A 153 25.90 -7.87 -3.95
C VAL A 153 25.94 -9.36 -3.62
N VAL A 154 25.97 -10.24 -4.65
CA VAL A 154 26.10 -11.70 -4.42
C VAL A 154 27.38 -12.03 -3.65
N ARG A 155 28.52 -11.44 -4.03
CA ARG A 155 29.81 -11.66 -3.37
C ARG A 155 29.84 -11.12 -1.94
N PHE A 156 29.21 -9.97 -1.71
CA PHE A 156 29.08 -9.34 -0.40
C PHE A 156 28.25 -10.19 0.56
N THR A 157 27.17 -10.82 0.07
CA THR A 157 26.36 -11.78 0.84
C THR A 157 27.09 -13.09 1.16
N ASP A 158 28.17 -13.41 0.46
CA ASP A 158 29.02 -14.56 0.74
C ASP A 158 30.18 -14.25 1.70
N SER A 159 30.33 -12.98 2.10
CA SER A 159 31.43 -12.58 2.99
C SER A 159 31.11 -12.91 4.46
N ALA A 160 31.92 -13.80 5.04
CA ALA A 160 31.84 -14.17 6.47
C ALA A 160 31.94 -12.96 7.43
N GLN A 161 32.51 -11.84 6.96
CA GLN A 161 32.68 -10.60 7.72
C GLN A 161 31.36 -9.85 7.96
N MET A 162 30.39 -9.93 7.04
CA MET A 162 29.09 -9.28 7.19
C MET A 162 28.24 -9.87 8.32
N PHE A 163 28.28 -11.20 8.47
CA PHE A 163 27.58 -11.90 9.55
C PHE A 163 28.09 -11.49 10.92
N SER A 164 29.40 -11.35 11.06
CA SER A 164 30.04 -10.95 12.31
C SER A 164 29.66 -9.53 12.73
N TYR A 165 29.54 -8.59 11.78
CA TYR A 165 29.20 -7.19 12.05
C TYR A 165 27.73 -7.00 12.44
N LEU A 166 26.80 -7.67 11.75
CA LEU A 166 25.37 -7.64 12.10
C LEU A 166 25.08 -8.23 13.49
N CYS A 167 25.88 -9.20 13.94
CA CYS A 167 25.79 -9.77 15.28
C CYS A 167 26.19 -8.79 16.40
N ILE A 168 27.16 -7.92 16.13
CA ILE A 168 27.64 -6.92 17.10
C ILE A 168 26.64 -5.77 17.24
N VAL A 169 26.07 -5.29 16.14
CA VAL A 169 25.15 -4.13 16.13
C VAL A 169 23.72 -4.52 16.53
N GLY A 170 23.29 -5.75 16.26
CA GLY A 170 21.91 -6.21 16.47
C GLY A 170 21.56 -6.69 17.90
N GLY A 171 22.51 -6.73 18.83
CA GLY A 171 22.27 -7.03 20.26
C GLY A 171 21.76 -8.46 20.58
N LEU A 172 21.76 -9.38 19.61
CA LEU A 172 21.31 -10.76 19.79
C LEU A 172 22.50 -11.68 20.09
N ALA A 173 22.36 -12.58 21.07
CA ALA A 173 23.38 -13.57 21.40
C ALA A 173 23.72 -14.47 20.20
N GLY A 174 25.00 -14.81 20.04
CA GLY A 174 25.65 -15.18 18.77
C GLY A 174 24.95 -16.24 17.89
N ALA A 175 24.28 -17.24 18.44
CA ALA A 175 23.58 -18.27 17.64
C ALA A 175 22.26 -17.78 17.01
N ALA A 176 21.50 -16.94 17.72
CA ALA A 176 20.23 -16.41 17.21
C ALA A 176 20.47 -15.34 16.14
N CYS A 177 21.48 -14.50 16.34
CA CYS A 177 21.79 -13.44 15.38
C CYS A 177 22.33 -13.98 14.06
N THR A 178 23.22 -14.97 14.10
CA THR A 178 23.77 -15.59 12.88
C THR A 178 22.69 -16.23 12.02
N THR A 179 21.67 -16.83 12.62
CA THR A 179 20.62 -17.54 11.86
C THR A 179 19.64 -16.56 11.18
N VAL A 180 19.20 -15.51 11.89
CA VAL A 180 18.32 -14.47 11.33
C VAL A 180 19.05 -13.63 10.28
N ALA A 181 20.31 -13.26 10.53
CA ALA A 181 21.13 -12.55 9.55
C ALA A 181 21.40 -13.40 8.31
N ASN A 182 21.70 -14.70 8.46
CA ASN A 182 21.83 -15.65 7.35
C ASN A 182 20.57 -15.74 6.50
N LEU A 183 19.40 -15.87 7.11
CA LEU A 183 18.16 -16.00 6.36
C LEU A 183 17.88 -14.77 5.51
N GLY A 184 18.03 -13.57 6.08
CA GLY A 184 17.87 -12.31 5.34
C GLY A 184 18.88 -12.18 4.19
N LEU A 185 20.14 -12.54 4.43
CA LEU A 185 21.20 -12.47 3.42
C LEU A 185 20.99 -13.48 2.28
N GLN A 186 20.52 -14.69 2.60
CA GLN A 186 20.21 -15.71 1.59
C GLN A 186 19.04 -15.30 0.68
N ILE A 187 18.02 -14.63 1.22
CA ILE A 187 16.91 -14.10 0.42
C ILE A 187 17.43 -13.08 -0.61
N VAL A 188 18.27 -12.13 -0.16
CA VAL A 188 18.91 -11.12 -1.03
C VAL A 188 19.81 -11.77 -2.08
N LYS A 189 20.62 -12.74 -1.67
CA LYS A 189 21.52 -13.50 -2.56
C LYS A 189 20.73 -14.24 -3.63
N ASN A 190 19.69 -14.97 -3.25
CA ASN A 190 18.86 -15.74 -4.18
C ASN A 190 18.17 -14.83 -5.18
N ALA A 191 17.64 -13.69 -4.74
CA ALA A 191 17.06 -12.68 -5.62
C ALA A 191 18.09 -12.15 -6.63
N ALA A 192 19.31 -11.83 -6.18
CA ALA A 192 20.39 -11.34 -7.03
C ALA A 192 20.85 -12.38 -8.06
N GLN A 193 21.04 -13.63 -7.63
CA GLN A 193 21.45 -14.71 -8.51
C GLN A 193 20.37 -15.03 -9.55
N ASN A 194 19.09 -15.03 -9.17
CA ASN A 194 17.99 -15.27 -10.09
C ASN A 194 17.87 -14.15 -11.13
N ALA A 195 18.01 -12.88 -10.72
CA ALA A 195 18.04 -11.74 -11.64
C ALA A 195 19.18 -11.86 -12.66
N LEU A 196 20.40 -12.17 -12.21
CA LEU A 196 21.56 -12.36 -13.09
C LEU A 196 21.38 -13.52 -14.07
N ARG A 197 20.82 -14.66 -13.61
CA ARG A 197 20.51 -15.82 -14.47
C ARG A 197 19.49 -15.46 -15.56
N ALA A 198 18.55 -14.59 -15.26
CA ALA A 198 17.57 -14.07 -16.21
C ALA A 198 18.12 -12.93 -17.10
N GLY A 199 19.42 -12.58 -16.98
CA GLY A 199 20.03 -11.47 -17.71
C GLY A 199 19.59 -10.07 -17.25
N ARG A 200 18.94 -10.00 -16.08
CA ARG A 200 18.34 -8.82 -15.45
C ARG A 200 19.21 -8.32 -14.29
N CYS A 201 18.87 -7.14 -13.77
CA CYS A 201 19.60 -6.43 -12.73
C CYS A 201 18.69 -6.22 -11.50
N ILE A 202 19.28 -6.04 -10.31
CA ILE A 202 18.50 -5.66 -9.12
C ILE A 202 18.24 -4.16 -9.13
N GLN A 203 17.03 -3.79 -8.74
CA GLN A 203 16.69 -2.44 -8.32
C GLN A 203 16.24 -2.46 -6.86
N LEU A 204 16.87 -1.63 -6.03
CA LEU A 204 16.41 -1.38 -4.67
C LEU A 204 15.57 -0.10 -4.67
N ASN A 205 14.35 -0.26 -4.21
CA ASN A 205 13.37 0.78 -4.14
C ASN A 205 13.11 1.11 -2.67
N ILE A 206 13.57 2.27 -2.23
CA ILE A 206 13.46 2.70 -0.84
C ILE A 206 12.33 3.74 -0.77
N PRO A 207 11.16 3.41 -0.20
CA PRO A 207 10.10 4.40 -0.04
C PRO A 207 10.51 5.46 1.01
N TYR A 208 9.89 6.63 1.00
CA TYR A 208 10.11 7.65 2.06
C TYR A 208 9.69 7.15 3.46
N VAL A 209 8.76 6.19 3.50
CA VAL A 209 8.23 5.55 4.70
C VAL A 209 8.04 4.05 4.43
N GLY A 210 8.42 3.19 5.36
CA GLY A 210 8.33 1.72 5.22
C GLY A 210 9.64 1.02 4.84
N LEU A 211 9.57 -0.30 4.63
CA LEU A 211 10.72 -1.14 4.27
C LEU A 211 11.05 -1.02 2.77
N GLY A 212 12.35 -1.07 2.44
CA GLY A 212 12.81 -1.12 1.05
C GLY A 212 12.40 -2.42 0.37
N LEU A 213 11.99 -2.32 -0.89
CA LEU A 213 11.60 -3.45 -1.72
C LEU A 213 12.65 -3.67 -2.82
N MET A 214 12.96 -4.94 -3.09
CA MET A 214 13.88 -5.33 -4.15
C MET A 214 13.11 -5.91 -5.34
N TYR A 215 13.49 -5.48 -6.54
CA TYR A 215 12.88 -5.91 -7.80
C TYR A 215 13.95 -6.39 -8.78
N ASP A 216 13.61 -7.32 -9.66
CA ASP A 216 14.42 -7.63 -10.84
C ASP A 216 13.93 -6.80 -12.04
N VAL A 217 14.82 -6.01 -12.63
CA VAL A 217 14.50 -5.10 -13.73
C VAL A 217 15.41 -5.36 -14.91
N LYS A 218 15.04 -4.90 -16.11
CA LYS A 218 16.00 -4.87 -17.22
C LYS A 218 17.21 -4.07 -16.78
N CYS A 219 18.40 -4.64 -16.99
CA CYS A 219 19.61 -3.83 -17.10
C CYS A 219 19.38 -2.87 -18.29
#